data_AF-A0A6F9AZ38-F1
#
_entry.id   AF-A0A6F9AZ38-F1
#
_cell.length_a   1.000
_cell.length_b   1.000
_cell.length_c   1.000
_cell.angle_alpha   90.00
_cell.angle_beta   90.00
_cell.angle_gamma   90.00
#
_symmetry.space_group_name_H-M   'P 1'
#
loop_
_entity.id
_entity.type
_entity.pdbx_description
1 polymer ?
#
loop_
_entity_poly.entity_id
_entity_poly.type
_entity_poly.pdbx_seq_one_letter_code
_entity_poly.pdbx_strand_id
1 'polypeptide(L)'
;MNRLRSEGDGLPHATRVKEGSSGLVLALVSMACVGGLVVVALTIACLRHHTQQLASGKLGLGPEGGPETHFDYQELCRQHMAAKTSFSRQEAVGVGAGGRRGTDTSRVSSVSSQFSDGPQHSPSSHSSTPSWSEEPAQSNMDISTGHMILAYMEDHLKNKDRLLKEWEALCSYQAEPSAATVAQNDHSLVKLKAESNSTKEDYINASTIIDHDPRLPAYIATQGPLAHTIADFWQMVWENGCTVIVMMANLVEDGETQCVRYWPDEGSSLYHIYEVNLVSEHIWCKDFLVRSFYLKNVQTQETQTLTMARVK
;
A
#
# COMPACT_ATOMS: atom_id res chain seq x y z
N MET A 1 -76.56 21.77 84.36
CA MET A 1 -76.36 23.18 83.95
C MET A 1 -75.92 23.16 82.49
N ASN A 2 -76.87 23.32 81.56
CA ASN A 2 -77.13 24.55 80.78
C ASN A 2 -75.89 24.95 79.95
N ARG A 3 -75.76 24.55 78.67
CA ARG A 3 -76.53 24.90 77.44
C ARG A 3 -76.23 26.33 76.96
N LEU A 4 -75.98 26.42 75.64
CA LEU A 4 -76.08 27.55 74.68
C LEU A 4 -74.70 28.00 74.13
N ARG A 5 -74.48 28.27 72.84
CA ARG A 5 -75.23 28.10 71.56
C ARG A 5 -74.27 28.54 70.42
N SER A 6 -74.40 27.92 69.23
CA SER A 6 -74.42 28.46 67.83
C SER A 6 -73.64 29.74 67.49
N GLU A 7 -72.93 29.92 66.37
CA GLU A 7 -73.24 29.72 64.93
C GLU A 7 -71.91 29.43 64.20
N GLY A 8 -71.80 28.71 63.07
CA GLY A 8 -72.62 28.72 61.87
C GLY A 8 -71.83 29.42 60.77
N ASP A 9 -71.06 28.68 59.97
CA ASP A 9 -70.69 29.15 58.63
C ASP A 9 -70.46 27.96 57.70
N GLY A 10 -71.31 27.88 56.67
CA GLY A 10 -71.27 26.88 55.63
C GLY A 10 -70.38 27.37 54.48
N LEU A 11 -69.41 26.56 54.08
CA LEU A 11 -68.69 26.72 52.82
C LEU A 11 -68.79 25.44 51.97
N PRO A 12 -68.71 25.59 50.63
CA PRO A 12 -69.41 24.75 49.69
C PRO A 12 -68.74 23.40 49.47
N HIS A 13 -69.57 22.42 49.08
CA HIS A 13 -69.14 21.12 48.59
C HIS A 13 -68.12 21.27 47.46
N ALA A 14 -66.85 21.00 47.76
CA ALA A 14 -65.86 20.69 46.73
C ALA A 14 -66.17 19.29 46.18
N THR A 15 -66.86 19.25 45.06
CA THR A 15 -66.98 18.04 44.24
C THR A 15 -65.58 17.56 43.87
N ARG A 16 -65.19 16.44 44.47
CA ARG A 16 -63.98 15.68 44.14
C ARG A 16 -64.00 15.34 42.64
N VAL A 17 -63.27 16.10 41.83
CA VAL A 17 -62.98 15.73 40.44
C VAL A 17 -62.18 14.44 40.47
N LYS A 18 -62.65 13.43 39.74
CA LYS A 18 -62.09 12.08 39.71
C LYS A 18 -60.72 12.11 39.01
N GLU A 19 -59.68 12.33 39.80
CA GLU A 19 -58.26 12.44 39.43
C GLU A 19 -57.62 11.08 39.07
N GLY A 20 -58.35 10.22 38.34
CA GLY A 20 -57.88 8.87 37.99
C GLY A 20 -57.43 8.71 36.53
N SER A 21 -58.03 9.48 35.61
CA SER A 21 -57.86 9.25 34.17
C SER A 21 -56.78 10.14 33.53
N SER A 22 -56.66 11.40 33.96
CA SER A 22 -55.75 12.36 33.31
C SER A 22 -54.27 12.08 33.62
N GLY A 23 -53.96 11.68 34.86
CA GLY A 23 -52.59 11.31 35.24
C GLY A 23 -52.11 10.03 34.54
N LEU A 24 -53.01 9.08 34.31
CA LEU A 24 -52.70 7.85 33.59
C LEU A 24 -52.43 8.11 32.10
N VAL A 25 -53.22 8.98 31.46
CA VAL A 25 -52.97 9.38 30.06
C VAL A 25 -51.65 10.13 29.94
N LEU A 26 -51.33 11.05 30.85
CA LEU A 26 -50.07 11.79 30.82
C LEU A 26 -48.85 10.87 31.01
N ALA A 27 -48.96 9.86 31.88
CA ALA A 27 -47.92 8.86 32.11
C ALA A 27 -47.74 7.92 30.90
N LEU A 28 -48.81 7.56 30.20
CA LEU A 28 -48.71 6.76 28.97
C LEU A 28 -48.05 7.56 27.83
N VAL A 29 -48.37 8.84 27.70
CA VAL A 29 -47.76 9.73 26.70
C VAL A 29 -46.27 9.94 26.99
N SER A 30 -45.88 10.17 28.25
CA SER A 30 -44.46 10.32 28.60
C SER A 30 -43.67 9.05 28.36
N MET A 31 -44.22 7.87 28.70
CA MET A 31 -43.60 6.58 28.42
C MET A 31 -43.45 6.31 26.91
N ALA A 32 -44.45 6.71 26.11
CA ALA A 32 -44.35 6.60 24.65
C ALA A 32 -43.26 7.53 24.07
N CYS A 33 -43.13 8.75 24.59
CA CYS A 33 -42.07 9.68 24.19
C CYS A 33 -40.68 9.15 24.55
N VAL A 34 -40.50 8.63 25.77
CA VAL A 34 -39.22 8.04 26.21
C VAL A 34 -38.89 6.79 25.38
N GLY A 35 -39.87 5.93 25.13
CA GLY A 35 -39.71 4.76 24.25
C GLY A 35 -39.28 5.16 22.83
N GLY A 36 -39.89 6.20 22.26
CA GLY A 36 -39.51 6.73 20.95
C GLY A 36 -38.07 7.23 20.91
N LEU A 37 -37.63 7.97 21.94
CA LEU A 37 -36.25 8.45 22.04
C LEU A 37 -35.24 7.31 22.16
N VAL A 38 -35.56 6.25 22.91
CA VAL A 38 -34.69 5.06 23.04
C VAL A 38 -34.59 4.33 21.71
N VAL A 39 -35.70 4.14 20.99
CA VAL A 39 -35.67 3.50 19.66
C VAL A 39 -34.83 4.30 18.68
N VAL A 40 -34.98 5.63 18.65
CA VAL A 40 -34.16 6.51 17.78
C VAL A 40 -32.68 6.46 18.17
N ALA A 41 -32.35 6.43 19.47
CA ALA A 41 -30.97 6.29 19.90
C ALA A 41 -30.36 4.95 19.49
N LEU A 42 -31.12 3.85 19.61
CA LEU A 42 -30.68 2.51 19.20
C LEU A 42 -30.52 2.40 17.67
N THR A 43 -31.41 3.00 16.88
CA THR A 43 -31.27 3.00 15.41
C THR A 43 -30.06 3.82 14.97
N ILE A 44 -29.80 4.98 15.59
CA ILE A 44 -28.58 5.77 15.33
C ILE A 44 -27.33 4.98 15.74
N ALA A 45 -27.35 4.28 16.88
CA ALA A 45 -26.23 3.45 17.32
C ALA A 45 -25.97 2.27 16.36
N CYS A 46 -27.03 1.57 15.92
CA CYS A 46 -26.93 0.50 14.93
C CYS A 46 -26.41 1.01 13.58
N LEU A 47 -26.91 2.16 13.10
CA LEU A 47 -26.42 2.76 11.86
C LEU A 47 -24.96 3.17 11.98
N ARG A 48 -24.56 3.82 13.09
CA ARG A 48 -23.16 4.16 13.34
C ARG A 48 -22.27 2.93 13.40
N HIS A 49 -22.71 1.89 14.09
CA HIS A 49 -21.97 0.62 14.18
C HIS A 49 -21.84 -0.04 12.81
N HIS A 50 -22.90 -0.06 12.01
CA HIS A 50 -22.89 -0.61 10.66
C HIS A 50 -22.02 0.23 9.70
N THR A 51 -22.04 1.56 9.80
CA THR A 51 -21.13 2.42 9.03
C THR A 51 -19.68 2.28 9.46
N GLN A 52 -19.41 2.05 10.75
CA GLN A 52 -18.07 1.74 11.24
C GLN A 52 -17.60 0.38 10.73
N GLN A 53 -18.45 -0.64 10.75
CA GLN A 53 -18.15 -1.96 10.17
C GLN A 53 -17.85 -1.86 8.66
N LEU A 54 -18.65 -1.08 7.91
CA LEU A 54 -18.42 -0.85 6.48
C LEU A 54 -17.16 -0.03 6.19
N ALA A 55 -16.83 0.96 7.03
CA ALA A 55 -15.60 1.74 6.90
C ALA A 55 -14.35 0.90 7.24
N SER A 56 -14.47 -0.02 8.20
CA SER A 56 -13.43 -1.01 8.50
C SER A 56 -13.28 -2.06 7.38
N GLY A 57 -14.37 -2.43 6.69
CA GLY A 57 -14.32 -3.35 5.56
C GLY A 57 -13.75 -2.73 4.28
N LYS A 58 -14.06 -1.45 4.00
CA LYS A 58 -13.64 -0.76 2.76
C LYS A 58 -12.17 -0.34 2.68
N LEU A 59 -11.39 -0.54 3.74
CA LEU A 59 -10.00 -0.12 3.78
C LEU A 59 -8.99 -1.27 3.81
N GLY A 60 -9.41 -2.55 3.76
CA GLY A 60 -8.48 -3.69 3.71
C GLY A 60 -7.50 -3.81 4.90
N LEU A 61 -7.48 -2.83 5.80
CA LEU A 61 -6.68 -2.79 7.02
C LEU A 61 -7.52 -3.35 8.15
N GLY A 62 -7.84 -4.64 8.05
CA GLY A 62 -8.31 -5.39 9.21
C GLY A 62 -7.25 -5.37 10.32
N PRO A 63 -7.64 -5.56 11.60
CA PRO A 63 -6.70 -5.70 12.72
C PRO A 63 -5.88 -7.01 12.66
N GLU A 64 -6.01 -7.78 11.58
CA GLU A 64 -5.33 -9.05 11.30
C GLU A 64 -3.94 -8.85 10.67
N GLY A 65 -3.33 -7.66 10.81
CA GLY A 65 -1.87 -7.53 10.80
C GLY A 65 -1.32 -8.17 12.07
N GLY A 66 -1.48 -9.49 12.19
CA GLY A 66 -1.13 -10.25 13.38
C GLY A 66 0.38 -10.18 13.68
N PRO A 67 0.79 -10.53 14.92
CA PRO A 67 2.20 -10.60 15.32
C PRO A 67 3.06 -11.47 14.38
N GLU A 68 2.43 -12.37 13.62
CA GLU A 68 3.05 -13.24 12.62
C GLU A 68 3.65 -12.46 11.42
N THR A 69 2.98 -11.44 10.89
CA THR A 69 3.51 -10.68 9.74
C THR A 69 4.66 -9.76 10.14
N HIS A 70 4.59 -9.20 11.35
CA HIS A 70 5.70 -8.47 11.96
C HIS A 70 6.89 -9.40 12.26
N PHE A 71 6.63 -10.63 12.71
CA PHE A 71 7.66 -11.64 12.95
C PHE A 71 8.35 -12.07 11.66
N ASP A 72 7.59 -12.33 10.59
CA ASP A 72 8.12 -12.69 9.28
C ASP A 72 9.01 -11.58 8.70
N TYR A 73 8.57 -10.31 8.78
CA TYR A 73 9.40 -9.16 8.37
C TYR A 73 10.68 -9.05 9.19
N GLN A 74 10.58 -9.20 10.52
CA GLN A 74 11.73 -9.11 11.41
C GLN A 74 12.73 -10.26 11.16
N GLU A 75 12.25 -11.46 10.84
CA GLU A 75 13.07 -12.61 10.50
C GLU A 75 13.74 -12.43 9.12
N LEU A 76 13.05 -11.85 8.13
CA LEU A 76 13.66 -11.46 6.84
C LEU A 76 14.78 -10.43 7.05
N CYS A 77 14.55 -9.40 7.86
CA CYS A 77 15.59 -8.42 8.22
C CYS A 77 16.76 -9.09 8.96
N ARG A 78 16.49 -10.05 9.85
CA ARG A 78 17.52 -10.80 10.59
C ARG A 78 18.36 -11.68 9.66
N GLN A 79 17.73 -12.42 8.75
CA GLN A 79 18.42 -13.25 7.76
C GLN A 79 19.29 -12.40 6.84
N HIS A 80 18.80 -11.23 6.43
CA HIS A 80 19.58 -10.27 5.65
C HIS A 80 20.81 -9.74 6.43
N MET A 81 20.65 -9.42 7.72
CA MET A 81 21.77 -8.98 8.58
C MET A 81 22.75 -10.13 8.92
N ALA A 82 22.27 -11.37 9.02
CA ALA A 82 23.10 -12.55 9.22
C ALA A 82 23.94 -12.87 7.98
N ALA A 83 23.38 -12.74 6.78
CA ALA A 83 24.12 -12.88 5.53
C ALA A 83 25.27 -11.87 5.39
N LYS A 84 25.06 -10.62 5.87
CA LYS A 84 26.11 -9.57 5.93
C LYS A 84 27.29 -9.93 6.85
N THR A 85 27.03 -10.60 7.98
CA THR A 85 28.09 -10.94 8.95
C THR A 85 28.94 -12.15 8.53
N SER A 86 28.41 -13.04 7.70
CA SER A 86 29.20 -14.10 7.06
C SER A 86 30.13 -13.58 5.96
N PHE A 87 29.69 -12.60 5.16
CA PHE A 87 30.52 -12.00 4.11
C PHE A 87 31.68 -11.17 4.67
N SER A 88 31.44 -10.37 5.72
CA SER A 88 32.51 -9.60 6.39
C SER A 88 33.57 -10.49 7.07
N ARG A 89 33.24 -11.76 7.36
CA ARG A 89 34.17 -12.73 7.96
C ARG A 89 35.01 -13.45 6.91
N GLN A 90 34.52 -13.56 5.67
CA GLN A 90 35.21 -14.28 4.60
C GLN A 90 36.27 -13.42 3.87
N GLU A 91 36.11 -12.09 3.85
CA GLU A 91 37.17 -11.17 3.41
C GLU A 91 38.35 -11.07 4.40
N ALA A 92 38.16 -11.47 5.67
CA ALA A 92 39.20 -11.37 6.70
C ALA A 92 40.15 -12.59 6.78
N VAL A 93 39.98 -13.63 5.95
CA VAL A 93 40.80 -14.87 5.99
C VAL A 93 41.73 -15.01 4.78
N GLY A 94 41.83 -13.98 3.95
CA GLY A 94 42.49 -14.04 2.65
C GLY A 94 43.93 -13.52 2.53
N VAL A 95 44.67 -13.14 3.58
CA VAL A 95 46.10 -12.75 3.43
C VAL A 95 46.92 -12.98 4.72
N GLY A 96 47.94 -13.83 4.64
CA GLY A 96 49.30 -13.60 5.18
C GLY A 96 49.55 -13.54 6.70
N ALA A 97 50.43 -14.43 7.18
CA ALA A 97 50.99 -14.48 8.52
C ALA A 97 51.71 -13.20 8.99
N GLY A 98 51.57 -12.86 10.29
CA GLY A 98 52.55 -12.06 11.05
C GLY A 98 52.00 -11.06 12.08
N GLY A 99 52.08 -11.40 13.37
CA GLY A 99 52.54 -10.49 14.45
C GLY A 99 51.61 -9.40 15.07
N ARG A 100 51.33 -9.60 16.38
CA ARG A 100 51.25 -8.60 17.49
C ARG A 100 50.07 -7.60 17.63
N ARG A 101 49.27 -7.87 18.68
CA ARG A 101 48.80 -7.01 19.81
C ARG A 101 48.78 -5.47 19.63
N GLY A 102 47.61 -4.85 19.82
CA GLY A 102 47.46 -3.44 20.21
C GLY A 102 46.01 -2.91 20.08
N THR A 103 45.45 -2.46 21.20
CA THR A 103 44.25 -1.61 21.30
C THR A 103 44.53 -0.21 20.74
N ASP A 104 43.54 0.45 20.12
CA ASP A 104 43.08 1.79 20.55
C ASP A 104 42.11 2.45 19.57
N THR A 105 41.26 3.26 20.19
CA THR A 105 40.20 4.11 19.67
C THR A 105 40.70 5.31 18.87
N SER A 106 39.82 5.83 18.01
CA SER A 106 39.79 7.17 17.43
C SER A 106 40.83 7.48 16.34
N ARG A 107 40.33 7.83 15.14
CA ARG A 107 40.80 9.00 14.39
C ARG A 107 39.89 9.33 13.21
N VAL A 108 39.28 10.51 13.35
CA VAL A 108 38.79 11.40 12.29
C VAL A 108 39.78 11.52 11.14
N SER A 109 39.30 11.51 9.89
CA SER A 109 40.02 11.96 8.69
C SER A 109 38.96 12.37 7.65
N SER A 110 38.63 13.67 7.53
CA SER A 110 39.29 14.67 6.69
C SER A 110 39.22 14.35 5.19
N VAL A 111 38.23 14.99 4.56
CA VAL A 111 38.08 15.14 3.11
C VAL A 111 39.28 15.89 2.52
N SER A 112 39.90 15.30 1.50
CA SER A 112 40.77 16.01 0.56
C SER A 112 40.55 15.43 -0.84
N SER A 113 40.09 16.32 -1.72
CA SER A 113 39.99 16.16 -3.16
C SER A 113 41.38 15.97 -3.79
N GLN A 114 41.56 14.88 -4.54
CA GLN A 114 42.59 14.83 -5.57
C GLN A 114 42.07 14.14 -6.83
N PHE A 115 42.00 14.98 -7.86
CA PHE A 115 41.89 14.69 -9.28
C PHE A 115 43.04 13.76 -9.71
N SER A 116 42.77 12.69 -10.47
CA SER A 116 43.74 12.06 -11.38
C SER A 116 43.04 11.16 -12.39
N ASP A 117 43.19 11.55 -13.66
CA ASP A 117 42.88 10.78 -14.86
C ASP A 117 43.68 9.47 -14.95
N GLY A 118 43.02 8.39 -15.35
CA GLY A 118 43.62 7.11 -15.75
C GLY A 118 42.63 6.27 -16.57
N PRO A 119 43.11 5.43 -17.53
CA PRO A 119 42.36 5.10 -18.75
C PRO A 119 41.21 4.11 -18.56
N GLN A 120 40.17 4.32 -19.38
CA GLN A 120 38.97 3.50 -19.51
C GLN A 120 39.27 2.03 -19.82
N HIS A 121 38.66 1.13 -19.05
CA HIS A 121 38.51 -0.28 -19.39
C HIS A 121 37.09 -0.50 -19.96
N SER A 122 37.03 -0.94 -21.22
CA SER A 122 35.79 -1.37 -21.89
C SER A 122 35.13 -2.53 -21.15
N PRO A 123 33.80 -2.57 -20.95
CA PRO A 123 33.15 -3.78 -20.48
C PRO A 123 32.89 -4.72 -21.67
N SER A 124 33.31 -5.97 -21.50
CA SER A 124 33.08 -7.08 -22.41
C SER A 124 31.67 -7.65 -22.21
N SER A 125 31.12 -8.15 -23.33
CA SER A 125 29.81 -8.78 -23.44
C SER A 125 29.73 -10.12 -22.69
N HIS A 126 28.50 -10.45 -22.26
CA HIS A 126 28.00 -11.75 -21.77
C HIS A 126 28.19 -12.10 -20.29
N SER A 127 27.26 -11.64 -19.44
CA SER A 127 26.65 -12.50 -18.41
C SER A 127 25.28 -11.96 -17.99
N SER A 128 24.22 -12.69 -18.32
CA SER A 128 22.83 -12.34 -17.99
C SER A 128 22.39 -13.15 -16.77
N THR A 129 22.97 -12.83 -15.61
CA THR A 129 22.40 -13.17 -14.30
C THR A 129 21.93 -11.87 -13.67
N PRO A 130 20.67 -11.74 -13.22
CA PRO A 130 20.23 -10.56 -12.49
C PRO A 130 20.94 -10.58 -11.14
N SER A 131 22.05 -9.86 -11.06
CA SER A 131 22.72 -9.57 -9.80
C SER A 131 21.85 -8.56 -9.08
N TRP A 132 20.96 -9.05 -8.22
CA TRP A 132 20.49 -8.23 -7.11
C TRP A 132 21.73 -7.59 -6.47
N SER A 133 21.77 -6.27 -6.34
CA SER A 133 22.84 -5.63 -5.59
C SER A 133 22.70 -6.11 -4.13
N GLU A 134 23.55 -7.04 -3.71
CA GLU A 134 23.64 -7.48 -2.30
C GLU A 134 24.08 -6.33 -1.39
N GLU A 135 24.72 -5.32 -1.95
CA GLU A 135 25.08 -4.09 -1.25
C GLU A 135 23.84 -3.18 -1.14
N PRO A 136 23.43 -2.78 0.09
CA PRO A 136 22.37 -1.79 0.24
C PRO A 136 22.73 -0.57 -0.58
N ALA A 137 21.77 0.00 -1.30
CA ALA A 137 21.93 1.34 -1.87
C ALA A 137 22.52 2.23 -0.77
N GLN A 138 23.75 2.69 -0.94
CA GLN A 138 24.42 3.49 0.09
C GLN A 138 23.62 4.78 0.21
N SER A 139 22.73 4.85 1.21
CA SER A 139 22.07 6.08 1.54
C SER A 139 23.16 7.01 2.04
N ASN A 140 23.48 8.06 1.27
CA ASN A 140 24.39 9.14 1.69
C ASN A 140 23.87 9.94 2.91
N MET A 141 22.91 9.40 3.66
CA MET A 141 22.31 9.99 4.83
C MET A 141 23.07 9.53 6.08
N ASP A 142 23.55 10.49 6.87
CA ASP A 142 24.18 10.18 8.13
C ASP A 142 23.16 9.68 9.17
N ILE A 143 23.66 8.92 10.16
CA ILE A 143 22.84 8.28 11.21
C ILE A 143 22.00 9.31 11.98
N SER A 144 22.54 10.51 12.23
CA SER A 144 21.86 11.53 13.03
C SER A 144 20.67 12.12 12.27
N THR A 145 20.85 12.39 10.98
CA THR A 145 19.77 12.79 10.08
C THR A 145 18.68 11.72 10.01
N GLY A 146 19.06 10.44 9.92
CA GLY A 146 18.12 9.31 9.98
C GLY A 146 17.29 9.28 11.26
N HIS A 147 17.91 9.45 12.43
CA HIS A 147 17.20 9.52 13.71
C HIS A 147 16.25 10.72 13.80
N MET A 148 16.64 11.88 13.27
CA MET A 148 15.78 13.06 13.26
C MET A 148 14.53 12.86 12.38
N ILE A 149 14.71 12.29 11.19
CA ILE A 149 13.59 11.95 10.29
C ILE A 149 12.67 10.92 10.95
N LEU A 150 13.23 9.87 11.55
CA LEU A 150 12.43 8.85 12.24
C LEU A 150 11.60 9.45 13.37
N ALA A 151 12.22 10.25 14.25
CA ALA A 151 11.51 10.89 15.36
C ALA A 151 10.39 11.83 14.86
N TYR A 152 10.66 12.57 13.78
CA TYR A 152 9.66 13.41 13.13
C TYR A 152 8.48 12.58 12.58
N MET A 153 8.75 11.49 11.87
CA MET A 153 7.71 10.62 11.31
C MET A 153 6.89 9.93 12.41
N GLU A 154 7.51 9.51 13.51
CA GLU A 154 6.79 8.93 14.66
C GLU A 154 5.83 9.93 15.32
N ASP A 155 6.27 11.19 15.50
CA ASP A 155 5.41 12.26 16.01
C ASP A 155 4.28 12.57 15.02
N HIS A 156 4.61 12.63 13.73
CA HIS A 156 3.66 12.86 12.65
C HIS A 156 2.55 11.79 12.61
N LEU A 157 2.90 10.51 12.73
CA LEU A 157 1.94 9.40 12.74
C LEU A 157 1.03 9.41 13.99
N LYS A 158 1.50 9.95 15.12
CA LYS A 158 0.68 10.09 16.34
C LYS A 158 -0.37 11.18 16.21
N ASN A 159 -0.12 12.20 15.38
CA ASN A 159 -1.01 13.33 15.18
C ASN A 159 -2.10 13.05 14.13
N LYS A 160 -3.17 12.36 14.55
CA LYS A 160 -4.29 11.99 13.67
C LYS A 160 -5.00 13.19 13.04
N ASP A 161 -5.12 14.30 13.76
CA ASP A 161 -5.78 15.52 13.23
C ASP A 161 -4.98 16.11 12.08
N ARG A 162 -3.65 16.09 12.17
CA ARG A 162 -2.76 16.51 11.09
C ARG A 162 -2.91 15.61 9.87
N LEU A 163 -2.87 14.29 10.06
CA LEU A 163 -3.05 13.32 8.97
C LEU A 163 -4.39 13.51 8.24
N LEU A 164 -5.48 13.73 8.98
CA LEU A 164 -6.81 13.95 8.41
C LEU A 164 -6.87 15.25 7.58
N LYS A 165 -6.27 16.34 8.07
CA LYS A 165 -6.21 17.61 7.32
C LYS A 165 -5.36 17.50 6.07
N GLU A 166 -4.22 16.82 6.13
CA GLU A 166 -3.36 16.60 4.97
C GLU A 166 -4.05 15.71 3.93
N TRP A 167 -4.78 14.68 4.36
CA TRP A 167 -5.63 13.87 3.49
C TRP A 167 -6.74 14.69 2.83
N GLU A 168 -7.45 15.53 3.59
CA GLU A 168 -8.50 16.41 3.04
C GLU A 168 -7.93 17.39 2.00
N ALA A 169 -6.76 17.96 2.27
CA ALA A 169 -6.05 18.81 1.31
C ALA A 169 -5.70 18.04 0.03
N LEU A 170 -5.19 16.81 0.14
CA LEU A 170 -4.90 15.95 -1.01
C LEU A 170 -6.16 15.56 -1.80
N CYS A 171 -7.29 15.31 -1.15
CA CYS A 171 -8.56 15.05 -1.84
C CYS A 171 -9.03 16.25 -2.66
N SER A 172 -8.68 17.48 -2.25
CA SER A 172 -8.99 18.70 -2.99
C SER A 172 -7.95 19.06 -4.07
N TYR A 173 -6.81 18.35 -4.10
CA TYR A 173 -5.74 18.63 -5.05
C TYR A 173 -6.14 18.22 -6.46
N GLN A 174 -5.88 19.10 -7.42
CA GLN A 174 -6.04 18.84 -8.84
C GLN A 174 -4.74 19.23 -9.54
N ALA A 175 -4.16 18.30 -10.29
CA ALA A 175 -3.01 18.59 -11.13
C ALA A 175 -3.42 19.55 -12.26
N GLU A 176 -2.53 20.50 -12.59
CA GLU A 176 -2.65 21.31 -13.79
C GLU A 176 -1.57 20.93 -14.81
N PRO A 177 -1.94 20.53 -16.04
CA PRO A 177 -3.31 20.29 -16.53
C PRO A 177 -3.94 19.00 -15.97
N SER A 178 -5.26 18.98 -15.76
CA SER A 178 -5.94 17.77 -15.31
C SER A 178 -6.20 16.82 -16.50
N ALA A 179 -5.64 15.61 -16.40
CA ALA A 179 -5.54 14.61 -17.47
C ALA A 179 -6.88 14.25 -18.16
N ALA A 180 -8.02 14.37 -17.46
CA ALA A 180 -9.34 14.05 -18.03
C ALA A 180 -9.70 14.90 -19.27
N THR A 181 -9.12 16.10 -19.40
CA THR A 181 -9.43 17.03 -20.51
C THR A 181 -8.42 16.94 -21.67
N VAL A 182 -7.30 16.24 -21.50
CA VAL A 182 -6.16 16.21 -22.43
C VAL A 182 -5.60 14.79 -22.62
N ALA A 183 -6.47 13.77 -22.60
CA ALA A 183 -6.07 12.36 -22.77
C ALA A 183 -5.30 12.07 -24.08
N GLN A 184 -5.33 12.98 -25.05
CA GLN A 184 -4.68 12.81 -26.35
C GLN A 184 -3.23 13.32 -26.40
N ASN A 185 -2.79 14.13 -25.43
CA ASN A 185 -1.46 14.77 -25.40
C ASN A 185 -0.76 14.66 -24.04
N ASP A 186 -1.20 13.76 -23.17
CA ASP A 186 -0.61 13.57 -21.86
C ASP A 186 0.77 12.89 -21.99
N HIS A 187 1.82 13.64 -21.63
CA HIS A 187 3.22 13.20 -21.70
C HIS A 187 3.54 12.02 -20.79
N SER A 188 2.66 11.73 -19.82
CA SER A 188 2.85 10.62 -18.89
C SER A 188 2.35 9.28 -19.44
N LEU A 189 1.47 9.27 -20.46
CA LEU A 189 0.86 8.05 -20.96
C LEU A 189 1.85 7.15 -21.69
N VAL A 190 1.80 5.86 -21.38
CA VAL A 190 2.52 4.83 -22.14
C VAL A 190 1.79 4.59 -23.46
N LYS A 191 2.52 4.61 -24.57
CA LYS A 191 1.99 4.33 -25.92
C LYS A 191 2.61 3.07 -26.49
N LEU A 192 1.78 2.14 -26.93
CA LEU A 192 2.19 0.92 -27.59
C LEU A 192 2.51 1.18 -29.06
N LYS A 193 3.48 0.46 -29.62
CA LYS A 193 3.69 0.49 -31.08
C LYS A 193 2.52 -0.21 -31.79
N ALA A 194 1.72 0.56 -32.51
CA ALA A 194 0.56 0.04 -33.24
C ALA A 194 0.90 -1.04 -34.29
N GLU A 195 2.15 -1.08 -34.77
CA GLU A 195 2.63 -2.07 -35.74
C GLU A 195 2.78 -3.48 -35.15
N SER A 196 3.11 -3.58 -33.85
CA SER A 196 3.22 -4.84 -33.10
C SER A 196 1.90 -5.24 -32.43
N ASN A 197 0.89 -4.35 -32.40
CA ASN A 197 -0.39 -4.65 -31.78
C ASN A 197 -1.36 -5.33 -32.77
N SER A 198 -2.01 -6.40 -32.32
CA SER A 198 -3.05 -7.12 -33.06
C SER A 198 -4.27 -6.24 -33.42
N THR A 199 -4.62 -5.27 -32.57
CA THR A 199 -5.74 -4.35 -32.78
C THR A 199 -5.35 -3.08 -33.54
N LYS A 200 -4.03 -2.86 -33.73
CA LYS A 200 -3.43 -1.62 -34.25
C LYS A 200 -3.77 -0.37 -33.42
N GLU A 201 -4.12 -0.55 -32.15
CA GLU A 201 -4.32 0.52 -31.19
C GLU A 201 -3.01 0.76 -30.42
N ASP A 202 -2.75 2.02 -30.07
CA ASP A 202 -1.57 2.44 -29.29
C ASP A 202 -1.89 2.65 -27.80
N TYR A 203 -3.15 2.48 -27.40
CA TYR A 203 -3.63 2.77 -26.06
C TYR A 203 -3.46 1.58 -25.10
N ILE A 204 -2.91 1.89 -23.92
CA ILE A 204 -3.01 1.06 -22.72
C ILE A 204 -3.22 1.99 -21.53
N ASN A 205 -4.02 1.56 -20.54
CA ASN A 205 -4.20 2.33 -19.31
C ASN A 205 -2.97 2.20 -18.40
N ALA A 206 -1.93 2.96 -18.73
CA ALA A 206 -0.69 3.02 -18.00
C ALA A 206 -0.03 4.40 -18.10
N SER A 207 0.60 4.82 -17.01
CA SER A 207 1.30 6.09 -16.90
C SER A 207 2.71 5.87 -16.36
N THR A 208 3.68 6.55 -16.97
CA THR A 208 5.04 6.64 -16.46
C THR A 208 5.10 7.55 -15.24
N ILE A 209 5.82 7.11 -14.21
CA ILE A 209 6.13 7.91 -13.02
C ILE A 209 7.63 8.19 -13.05
N ILE A 210 7.95 9.47 -13.01
CA ILE A 210 9.30 9.99 -13.02
C ILE A 210 9.68 10.35 -11.58
N ASP A 211 10.86 9.93 -11.15
CA ASP A 211 11.43 10.34 -9.87
C ASP A 211 12.40 11.52 -10.08
N HIS A 212 13.72 11.29 -9.97
CA HIS A 212 14.71 12.37 -10.02
C HIS A 212 15.15 12.76 -11.45
N ASP A 213 15.29 11.81 -12.39
CA ASP A 213 15.70 12.10 -13.77
C ASP A 213 14.49 12.14 -14.72
N PRO A 214 14.11 13.30 -15.28
CA PRO A 214 12.95 13.44 -16.17
C PRO A 214 13.07 12.67 -17.49
N ARG A 215 14.25 12.15 -17.81
CA ARG A 215 14.49 11.40 -19.04
C ARG A 215 14.30 9.89 -18.85
N LEU A 216 14.25 9.42 -17.61
CA LEU A 216 14.19 8.01 -17.27
C LEU A 216 13.01 7.78 -16.32
N PRO A 217 11.86 7.31 -16.84
CA PRO A 217 10.75 6.97 -15.98
C PRO A 217 11.18 5.84 -15.03
N ALA A 218 10.99 6.05 -13.74
CA ALA A 218 11.38 5.10 -12.71
C ALA A 218 10.37 3.95 -12.61
N TYR A 219 9.09 4.24 -12.84
CA TYR A 219 8.01 3.27 -12.73
C TYR A 219 6.98 3.43 -13.85
N ILE A 220 6.22 2.36 -14.10
CA ILE A 220 4.98 2.40 -14.87
C ILE A 220 3.86 1.99 -13.92
N ALA A 221 2.94 2.89 -13.65
CA ALA A 221 1.70 2.58 -12.94
C ALA A 221 0.64 2.20 -13.97
N THR A 222 0.00 1.05 -13.77
CA THR A 222 -1.02 0.52 -14.68
C THR A 222 -2.09 -0.21 -13.88
N GLN A 223 -3.29 -0.30 -14.45
CA GLN A 223 -4.36 -1.12 -13.88
C GLN A 223 -4.02 -2.62 -13.92
N GLY A 224 -4.72 -3.42 -13.13
CA GLY A 224 -4.73 -4.86 -13.32
C GLY A 224 -5.19 -5.22 -14.74
N PRO A 225 -4.48 -6.10 -15.48
CA PRO A 225 -4.90 -6.48 -16.83
C PRO A 225 -6.33 -7.00 -16.86
N LEU A 226 -7.05 -6.65 -17.94
CA LEU A 226 -8.36 -7.20 -18.28
C LEU A 226 -8.16 -8.32 -19.31
N ALA A 227 -9.15 -9.21 -19.45
CA ALA A 227 -9.04 -10.36 -20.35
C ALA A 227 -8.64 -9.98 -21.80
N HIS A 228 -9.11 -8.84 -22.31
CA HIS A 228 -8.80 -8.36 -23.65
C HIS A 228 -7.51 -7.53 -23.74
N THR A 229 -6.91 -7.12 -22.61
CA THR A 229 -5.70 -6.28 -22.58
C THR A 229 -4.45 -7.03 -22.09
N ILE A 230 -4.51 -8.36 -21.91
CA ILE A 230 -3.35 -9.16 -21.46
C ILE A 230 -2.21 -9.06 -22.49
N ALA A 231 -2.53 -9.15 -23.78
CA ALA A 231 -1.53 -9.03 -24.84
C ALA A 231 -0.88 -7.63 -24.84
N ASP A 232 -1.69 -6.58 -24.70
CA ASP A 232 -1.23 -5.19 -24.60
C ASP A 232 -0.30 -4.99 -23.39
N PHE A 233 -0.63 -5.61 -22.26
CA PHE A 233 0.21 -5.57 -21.05
C PHE A 233 1.58 -6.20 -21.29
N TRP A 234 1.65 -7.37 -21.93
CA TRP A 234 2.94 -8.01 -22.24
C TRP A 234 3.72 -7.25 -23.32
N GLN A 235 3.02 -6.62 -24.27
CA GLN A 235 3.63 -5.70 -25.23
C GLN A 235 4.27 -4.51 -24.52
N MET A 236 3.55 -3.88 -23.58
CA MET A 236 4.09 -2.78 -22.76
C MET A 236 5.34 -3.20 -22.00
N VAL A 237 5.29 -4.35 -21.32
CA VAL A 237 6.41 -4.91 -20.56
C VAL A 237 7.64 -5.13 -21.46
N TRP A 238 7.43 -5.64 -22.67
CA TRP A 238 8.50 -5.88 -23.64
C TRP A 238 9.08 -4.57 -24.19
N GLU A 239 8.23 -3.67 -24.67
CA GLU A 239 8.66 -2.42 -25.34
C GLU A 239 9.36 -1.45 -24.39
N ASN A 240 8.99 -1.46 -23.12
CA ASN A 240 9.63 -0.63 -22.08
C ASN A 240 10.80 -1.34 -21.38
N GLY A 241 11.16 -2.57 -21.80
CA GLY A 241 12.27 -3.32 -21.20
C GLY A 241 12.08 -3.60 -19.72
N CYS A 242 10.83 -3.75 -19.26
CA CYS A 242 10.53 -3.99 -17.86
C CYS A 242 11.06 -5.37 -17.44
N THR A 243 11.85 -5.42 -16.38
CA THR A 243 12.39 -6.66 -15.79
C THR A 243 11.73 -7.02 -14.46
N VAL A 244 10.95 -6.11 -13.88
CA VAL A 244 10.26 -6.28 -12.61
C VAL A 244 8.80 -5.87 -12.74
N ILE A 245 7.89 -6.70 -12.25
CA ILE A 245 6.47 -6.40 -12.08
C ILE A 245 6.14 -6.48 -10.59
N VAL A 246 5.50 -5.46 -10.04
CA VAL A 246 4.98 -5.46 -8.68
C VAL A 246 3.45 -5.47 -8.74
N MET A 247 2.84 -6.57 -8.29
CA MET A 247 1.39 -6.73 -8.22
C MET A 247 0.94 -6.53 -6.78
N MET A 248 0.15 -5.48 -6.55
CA MET A 248 -0.33 -5.06 -5.23
C MET A 248 -1.75 -5.53 -4.90
N ALA A 249 -2.41 -6.24 -5.82
CA ALA A 249 -3.81 -6.64 -5.69
C ALA A 249 -3.97 -8.17 -5.75
N ASN A 250 -5.03 -8.67 -5.13
CA ASN A 250 -5.48 -10.03 -5.36
C ASN A 250 -6.22 -10.16 -6.71
N LEU A 251 -6.39 -11.40 -7.18
CA LEU A 251 -7.21 -11.65 -8.38
C LEU A 251 -8.69 -11.38 -8.09
N VAL A 252 -9.12 -11.74 -6.87
CA VAL A 252 -10.49 -11.56 -6.39
C VAL A 252 -10.44 -10.99 -4.98
N GLU A 253 -11.19 -9.92 -4.74
CA GLU A 253 -11.37 -9.28 -3.43
C GLU A 253 -12.87 -9.08 -3.21
N ASP A 254 -13.38 -9.44 -2.03
CA ASP A 254 -14.80 -9.37 -1.68
C ASP A 254 -15.77 -10.06 -2.68
N GLY A 255 -15.26 -11.07 -3.40
CA GLY A 255 -16.02 -11.79 -4.42
C GLY A 255 -16.05 -11.12 -5.80
N GLU A 256 -15.43 -9.94 -5.94
CA GLU A 256 -15.29 -9.24 -7.22
C GLU A 256 -13.90 -9.48 -7.82
N THR A 257 -13.85 -9.66 -9.14
CA THR A 257 -12.58 -9.84 -9.87
C THR A 257 -11.88 -8.49 -10.01
N GLN A 258 -10.75 -8.32 -9.33
CA GLN A 258 -9.93 -7.11 -9.40
C GLN A 258 -8.92 -7.17 -10.56
N CYS A 259 -8.41 -8.36 -10.86
CA CYS A 259 -7.40 -8.57 -11.89
C CYS A 259 -7.55 -9.98 -12.46
N VAL A 260 -7.50 -10.12 -13.79
CA VAL A 260 -7.41 -11.45 -14.39
C VAL A 260 -5.97 -11.94 -14.34
N ARG A 261 -5.80 -13.26 -14.20
CA ARG A 261 -4.46 -13.83 -14.24
C ARG A 261 -3.87 -13.69 -15.65
N TYR A 262 -2.76 -12.96 -15.74
CA TYR A 262 -2.07 -12.68 -17.00
C TYR A 262 -0.75 -13.47 -17.15
N TRP A 263 -0.51 -14.46 -16.28
CA TRP A 263 0.69 -15.31 -16.28
C TRP A 263 0.31 -16.81 -16.24
N PRO A 264 1.16 -17.72 -16.74
CA PRO A 264 0.94 -19.16 -16.65
C PRO A 264 1.03 -19.67 -15.20
N ASP A 265 0.21 -20.65 -14.83
CA ASP A 265 0.39 -21.39 -13.56
C ASP A 265 1.59 -22.33 -13.62
N GLU A 266 1.80 -22.95 -14.78
CA GLU A 266 2.84 -23.93 -15.03
C GLU A 266 3.27 -23.85 -16.51
N GLY A 267 4.54 -24.12 -16.79
CA GLY A 267 5.08 -24.08 -18.15
C GLY A 267 4.95 -22.70 -18.80
N SER A 268 4.55 -22.67 -20.08
CA SER A 268 4.42 -21.43 -20.85
C SER A 268 3.00 -21.12 -21.30
N SER A 269 2.72 -19.83 -21.51
CA SER A 269 1.52 -19.32 -22.15
C SER A 269 1.89 -18.27 -23.19
N LEU A 270 1.23 -18.31 -24.34
CA LEU A 270 1.47 -17.38 -25.44
C LEU A 270 0.41 -16.28 -25.45
N TYR A 271 0.86 -15.03 -25.30
CA TYR A 271 0.04 -13.83 -25.38
C TYR A 271 0.45 -13.04 -26.62
N HIS A 272 -0.33 -13.16 -27.70
CA HIS A 272 0.05 -12.67 -29.02
C HIS A 272 1.39 -13.26 -29.49
N ILE A 273 2.47 -12.46 -29.51
CA ILE A 273 3.83 -12.89 -29.89
C ILE A 273 4.76 -13.06 -28.68
N TYR A 274 4.22 -12.90 -27.48
CA TYR A 274 4.96 -12.94 -26.23
C TYR A 274 4.71 -14.26 -25.53
N GLU A 275 5.70 -15.16 -25.57
CA GLU A 275 5.67 -16.40 -24.82
C GLU A 275 6.23 -16.13 -23.42
N VAL A 276 5.40 -16.35 -22.40
CA VAL A 276 5.75 -16.20 -20.99
C VAL A 276 5.88 -17.58 -20.41
N ASN A 277 7.07 -17.93 -19.92
CA ASN A 277 7.37 -19.22 -19.31
C ASN A 277 7.67 -19.05 -17.81
N LEU A 278 6.92 -19.72 -16.95
CA LEU A 278 7.19 -19.75 -15.51
C LEU A 278 8.42 -20.62 -15.24
N VAL A 279 9.44 -20.03 -14.65
CA VAL A 279 10.70 -20.70 -14.29
C VAL A 279 10.65 -21.17 -12.85
N SER A 280 10.22 -20.30 -11.95
CA SER A 280 10.13 -20.60 -10.54
C SER A 280 9.08 -19.75 -9.85
N GLU A 281 8.54 -20.30 -8.78
CA GLU A 281 7.72 -19.59 -7.81
C GLU A 281 8.33 -19.81 -6.42
N HIS A 282 8.52 -18.71 -5.68
CA HIS A 282 9.00 -18.72 -4.31
C HIS A 282 8.00 -18.01 -3.42
N ILE A 283 7.40 -18.75 -2.50
CA ILE A 283 6.47 -18.23 -1.50
C ILE A 283 7.30 -17.87 -0.27
N TRP A 284 7.42 -16.57 0.02
CA TRP A 284 8.19 -16.08 1.16
C TRP A 284 7.35 -16.11 2.45
N CYS A 285 6.10 -15.64 2.36
CA CYS A 285 5.13 -15.70 3.45
C CYS A 285 3.71 -15.78 2.86
N LYS A 286 2.69 -15.72 3.72
CA LYS A 286 1.28 -15.76 3.29
C LYS A 286 0.93 -14.62 2.33
N ASP A 287 1.55 -13.45 2.54
CA ASP A 287 1.20 -12.19 1.89
C ASP A 287 2.18 -11.83 0.77
N PHE A 288 3.23 -12.62 0.53
CA PHE A 288 4.27 -12.29 -0.45
C PHE A 288 4.80 -13.52 -1.18
N LEU A 289 4.77 -13.46 -2.51
CA LEU A 289 5.43 -14.43 -3.36
C LEU A 289 6.17 -13.74 -4.51
N VAL A 290 7.19 -14.42 -5.01
CA VAL A 290 7.99 -13.99 -6.14
C VAL A 290 7.98 -15.07 -7.22
N ARG A 291 7.70 -14.69 -8.46
CA ARG A 291 7.82 -15.55 -9.63
C ARG A 291 8.93 -15.06 -10.54
N SER A 292 9.67 -15.99 -11.12
CA SER A 292 10.63 -15.72 -12.18
C SER A 292 10.09 -16.25 -13.49
N PHE A 293 10.13 -15.43 -14.54
CA PHE A 293 9.67 -15.75 -15.87
C PHE A 293 10.79 -15.60 -16.89
N TYR A 294 10.76 -16.46 -17.92
CA TYR A 294 11.38 -16.17 -19.21
C TYR A 294 10.31 -15.60 -20.13
N LEU A 295 10.51 -14.36 -20.57
CA LEU A 295 9.68 -13.71 -21.57
C LEU A 295 10.41 -13.77 -22.92
N LYS A 296 9.76 -14.32 -23.94
CA LYS A 296 10.30 -14.48 -25.28
C LYS A 296 9.41 -13.80 -26.31
N ASN A 297 10.01 -12.98 -27.16
CA ASN A 297 9.36 -12.53 -28.38
C ASN A 297 9.56 -13.59 -29.47
N VAL A 298 8.47 -14.26 -29.88
CA VAL A 298 8.56 -15.39 -30.82
C VAL A 298 8.85 -14.94 -32.26
N GLN A 299 8.70 -13.65 -32.58
CA GLN A 299 9.05 -13.11 -33.89
C GLN A 299 10.55 -12.79 -33.98
N THR A 300 11.10 -12.08 -32.99
CA THR A 300 12.52 -11.70 -32.97
C THR A 300 13.43 -12.78 -32.40
N GLN A 301 12.86 -13.78 -31.70
CA GLN A 301 13.55 -14.81 -30.92
C GLN A 301 14.38 -14.27 -29.75
N GLU A 302 14.25 -12.99 -29.43
CA GLU A 302 14.87 -12.38 -28.26
C GLU A 302 14.18 -12.83 -26.97
N THR A 303 14.94 -12.84 -25.88
CA THR A 303 14.47 -13.29 -24.57
C THR A 303 14.92 -12.33 -23.48
N GLN A 304 14.08 -12.13 -22.47
CA GLN A 304 14.43 -11.41 -21.24
C GLN A 304 13.93 -12.16 -20.01
N THR A 305 14.67 -12.04 -18.90
CA THR A 305 14.24 -12.55 -17.60
C THR A 305 13.39 -11.50 -16.91
N LEU A 306 12.28 -11.92 -16.32
CA LEU A 306 11.36 -11.04 -15.62
C LEU A 306 11.03 -11.59 -14.23
N THR A 307 11.00 -10.72 -13.24
CA THR A 307 10.61 -11.05 -11.87
C THR A 307 9.26 -10.42 -11.57
N MET A 308 8.30 -11.19 -11.04
CA MET A 308 7.03 -10.67 -10.56
C MET A 308 6.92 -10.87 -9.06
N ALA A 309 6.89 -9.78 -8.32
CA ALA A 309 6.59 -9.75 -6.90
C ALA A 309 5.08 -9.52 -6.72
N ARG A 310 4.39 -10.45 -6.04
CA ARG A 310 2.97 -10.29 -5.72
C ARG A 310 2.80 -10.17 -4.21
N VAL A 311 2.23 -9.04 -3.80
CA VAL A 311 1.74 -8.79 -2.44
C VAL A 311 0.25 -9.19 -2.43
N LYS A 312 -0.14 -10.09 -1.52
CA LYS A 312 -1.51 -10.58 -1.35
C LYS A 312 -2.19 -9.90 -0.17
#